data_AF-A0A2Y9BTU8-F1
#
_entry.id   AF-A0A2Y9BTU8-F1
#
_cell.length_a   1.000
_cell.length_b   1.000
_cell.length_c   1.000
_cell.angle_alpha   90.00
_cell.angle_beta   90.00
_cell.angle_gamma   90.00
#
_symmetry.space_group_name_H-M   'P 1'
#
loop_
_entity.id
_entity.type
_entity.pdbx_description
1 polymer ?
#
loop_
_entity_poly.entity_id
_entity_poly.type
_entity_poly.pdbx_seq_one_letter_code
_entity_poly.pdbx_strand_id
1 'polypeptide(L)'
;MTQEVQQWSDELAAALGLDPEVIDVDEILGMTGVVAHAVVRPAAPMSAFLVGLAAGLQGGDRAAIERAVAVTKDLAQARPDGLGR
;
A
#
# COMPACT_ATOMS: atom_id res chain seq x y z
N MET A 1 2.72 10.47 9.72
CA MET A 1 3.46 10.84 8.50
C MET A 1 4.43 12.00 8.76
N THR A 2 5.57 12.10 8.06
CA THR A 2 6.35 13.35 8.00
C THR A 2 5.77 14.27 6.93
N GLN A 3 5.94 15.60 7.07
CA GLN A 3 5.49 16.53 6.02
C GLN A 3 6.15 16.27 4.67
N GLU A 4 7.40 15.81 4.66
CA GLU A 4 8.15 15.48 3.45
C GLU A 4 7.47 14.38 2.61
N VAL A 5 6.93 13.34 3.25
CA VAL A 5 6.27 12.24 2.53
C VAL A 5 4.94 12.68 1.94
N GLN A 6 4.18 13.52 2.65
CA GLN A 6 2.93 14.06 2.12
C GLN A 6 3.21 14.93 0.90
N GLN A 7 4.17 15.86 1.01
CA GLN A 7 4.53 16.74 -0.09
C GLN A 7 5.02 15.97 -1.32
N TRP A 8 5.88 14.96 -1.11
CA TRP A 8 6.31 14.07 -2.20
C TRP A 8 5.13 13.32 -2.83
N SER A 9 4.18 12.82 -2.03
CA SER A 9 3.00 12.13 -2.55
C SER A 9 2.14 13.04 -3.41
N ASP A 10 1.91 14.28 -2.98
CA ASP A 10 1.13 15.27 -3.70
C ASP A 10 1.80 15.65 -5.04
N GLU A 11 3.12 15.88 -5.02
CA GLU A 11 3.92 16.16 -6.22
C GLU A 11 3.88 15.00 -7.22
N LEU A 12 4.05 13.76 -6.74
CA LEU A 12 4.04 12.57 -7.57
C LEU A 12 2.65 12.29 -8.14
N ALA A 13 1.58 12.46 -7.35
CA ALA A 13 0.21 12.33 -7.81
C ALA A 13 -0.08 13.32 -8.95
N ALA A 14 0.30 14.58 -8.78
CA ALA A 14 0.17 15.59 -9.81
C ALA A 14 0.95 15.24 -11.09
N ALA A 15 2.21 14.78 -10.96
CA ALA A 15 3.04 14.38 -12.10
C ALA A 15 2.49 13.17 -12.87
N LEU A 16 1.79 12.26 -12.17
CA LEU A 16 1.17 11.06 -12.76
C LEU A 16 -0.27 11.29 -13.23
N GLY A 17 -0.84 12.49 -13.01
CA GLY A 17 -2.24 12.79 -13.34
C GLY A 17 -3.24 12.03 -12.48
N LEU A 18 -2.87 11.72 -11.23
CA LEU A 18 -3.72 11.04 -10.26
C LEU A 18 -4.46 12.06 -9.39
N ASP A 19 -5.68 11.71 -9.00
CA ASP A 19 -6.41 12.46 -7.98
C ASP A 19 -5.80 12.16 -6.59
N PRO A 20 -5.25 13.17 -5.89
CA PRO A 20 -4.68 12.96 -4.56
C PRO A 20 -5.73 12.53 -3.53
N GLU A 21 -7.02 12.82 -3.74
CA GLU A 21 -8.09 12.37 -2.85
C GLU A 21 -8.40 10.88 -2.96
N VAL A 22 -7.86 10.18 -3.96
CA VAL A 22 -8.03 8.72 -4.10
C VAL A 22 -7.03 7.95 -3.25
N ILE A 23 -5.88 8.56 -2.91
CA ILE A 23 -4.77 7.89 -2.23
C ILE A 23 -4.75 8.30 -0.76
N ASP A 24 -4.90 7.32 0.14
CA ASP A 24 -4.59 7.50 1.56
C ASP A 24 -3.15 7.03 1.85
N VAL A 25 -2.23 7.98 1.96
CA VAL A 25 -0.79 7.71 2.13
C VAL A 25 -0.52 7.02 3.48
N ASP A 26 -1.21 7.43 4.55
CA ASP A 26 -1.08 6.81 5.87
C ASP A 26 -1.54 5.35 5.83
N GLU A 27 -2.61 5.05 5.10
CA GLU A 27 -3.09 3.68 4.92
C GLU A 27 -2.07 2.80 4.17
N ILE A 28 -1.52 3.29 3.06
CA ILE A 28 -0.51 2.56 2.27
C ILE A 28 0.74 2.30 3.11
N LEU A 29 1.23 3.30 3.86
CA LEU A 29 2.39 3.11 4.72
C LEU A 29 2.10 2.19 5.90
N GLY A 30 0.90 2.27 6.48
CA GLY A 30 0.46 1.33 7.52
C GLY A 30 0.46 -0.11 7.00
N MET A 31 -0.07 -0.34 5.80
CA MET A 31 -0.07 -1.65 5.14
C MET A 31 1.35 -2.17 4.90
N THR A 32 2.22 -1.35 4.32
CA THR A 32 3.62 -1.76 4.07
C THR A 32 4.39 -2.02 5.37
N GLY A 33 4.08 -1.29 6.44
CA GLY A 33 4.55 -1.56 7.80
C GLY A 33 4.14 -2.96 8.27
N VAL A 34 2.86 -3.31 8.19
CA VAL A 34 2.36 -4.66 8.54
C VAL A 34 3.11 -5.74 7.74
N VAL A 35 3.21 -5.57 6.42
CA VAL A 35 3.91 -6.53 5.54
C VAL A 35 5.38 -6.67 5.92
N ALA A 36 6.07 -5.57 6.19
CA ALA A 36 7.50 -5.59 6.53
C ALA A 36 7.78 -6.37 7.82
N HIS A 37 6.87 -6.29 8.80
CA HIS A 37 6.99 -7.01 10.07
C HIS A 37 6.56 -8.47 9.97
N ALA A 38 5.43 -8.76 9.29
CA ALA A 38 4.85 -10.10 9.26
C ALA A 38 5.44 -11.02 8.18
N VAL A 39 6.02 -10.44 7.11
CA VAL A 39 6.59 -11.21 5.98
C VAL A 39 8.11 -11.09 5.99
N VAL A 40 8.64 -10.01 5.39
CA VAL A 40 10.04 -9.56 5.43
C VAL A 40 10.09 -8.14 4.86
N ARG A 41 11.10 -7.34 5.22
CA ARG A 41 11.23 -5.95 4.74
C ARG A 41 11.15 -5.79 3.20
N PRO A 42 11.77 -6.65 2.37
CA PRO A 42 11.66 -6.54 0.90
C PRO A 42 10.25 -6.79 0.35
N ALA A 43 9.35 -7.42 1.10
CA ALA A 43 7.97 -7.69 0.66
C ALA A 43 7.11 -6.41 0.65
N ALA A 44 7.47 -5.38 1.41
CA ALA A 44 6.74 -4.12 1.48
C ALA A 44 6.58 -3.41 0.12
N PRO A 45 7.67 -3.06 -0.61
CA PRO A 45 7.54 -2.40 -1.92
C PRO A 45 6.88 -3.31 -2.97
N MET A 46 7.13 -4.62 -2.92
CA MET A 46 6.46 -5.59 -3.80
C MET A 46 4.94 -5.57 -3.59
N SER A 47 4.49 -5.54 -2.33
CA SER A 47 3.06 -5.53 -1.98
C SER A 47 2.40 -4.22 -2.36
N ALA A 48 3.06 -3.07 -2.14
CA ALA A 48 2.55 -1.77 -2.58
C ALA A 48 2.32 -1.73 -4.10
N PHE A 49 3.25 -2.27 -4.89
CA PHE A 49 3.09 -2.35 -6.34
C PHE A 49 1.89 -3.23 -6.75
N LEU A 50 1.74 -4.42 -6.15
CA LEU A 50 0.63 -5.32 -6.46
C LEU A 50 -0.73 -4.75 -6.03
N VAL A 51 -0.80 -4.06 -4.89
CA VAL A 51 -2.00 -3.33 -4.45
C VAL A 51 -2.38 -2.26 -5.46
N GLY A 52 -1.42 -1.43 -5.88
CA GLY A 52 -1.66 -0.39 -6.89
C GLY A 52 -2.12 -0.97 -8.23
N LEU A 53 -1.47 -2.05 -8.70
CA LEU A 53 -1.84 -2.74 -9.93
C LEU A 53 -3.26 -3.34 -9.85
N ALA A 54 -3.59 -4.03 -8.74
CA ALA A 54 -4.90 -4.62 -8.54
C ALA A 54 -5.99 -3.54 -8.44
N ALA A 55 -5.74 -2.44 -7.72
CA ALA A 55 -6.69 -1.34 -7.62
C ALA A 55 -6.95 -0.67 -8.97
N GLY A 56 -5.87 -0.42 -9.75
CA GLY A 56 -5.98 0.14 -11.09
C GLY A 56 -6.79 -0.74 -12.06
N LEU A 57 -6.62 -2.07 -11.99
CA LEU A 57 -7.43 -3.02 -12.76
C LEU A 57 -8.91 -3.04 -12.34
N GLN A 58 -9.21 -2.61 -11.11
CA GLN A 58 -10.55 -2.62 -10.51
C GLN A 58 -11.22 -1.23 -10.54
N GLY A 59 -10.80 -0.36 -11.46
CA GLY A 59 -11.39 0.96 -11.68
C GLY A 59 -10.59 2.13 -11.09
N GLY A 60 -9.55 1.84 -10.30
CA GLY A 60 -8.64 2.87 -9.76
C GLY A 60 -9.30 3.82 -8.77
N ASP A 61 -10.43 3.43 -8.15
CA ASP A 61 -11.11 4.24 -7.15
C ASP A 61 -10.60 3.94 -5.73
N ARG A 62 -10.93 4.83 -4.80
CA ARG A 62 -10.58 4.69 -3.37
C ARG A 62 -11.03 3.34 -2.80
N ALA A 63 -12.23 2.90 -3.15
CA ALA A 63 -12.78 1.63 -2.67
C ALA A 63 -11.98 0.42 -3.18
N ALA A 64 -11.45 0.46 -4.40
CA ALA A 64 -10.57 -0.59 -4.94
C ALA A 64 -9.23 -0.64 -4.20
N ILE A 65 -8.66 0.52 -3.85
CA ILE A 65 -7.44 0.61 -3.04
C ILE A 65 -7.69 0.02 -1.64
N GLU A 66 -8.74 0.48 -0.95
CA GLU A 66 -9.10 0.00 0.40
C GLU A 66 -9.30 -1.53 0.42
N ARG A 67 -10.00 -2.09 -0.58
CA ARG A 67 -10.17 -3.55 -0.71
C ARG A 67 -8.84 -4.28 -0.90
N ALA A 68 -7.97 -3.78 -1.78
CA ALA A 68 -6.68 -4.41 -2.04
C ALA A 68 -5.74 -4.31 -0.83
N VAL A 69 -5.77 -3.20 -0.09
CA VAL A 69 -5.05 -3.01 1.17
C VAL A 69 -5.56 -4.01 2.22
N ALA A 70 -6.87 -4.15 2.39
CA ALA A 70 -7.46 -5.05 3.36
C ALA A 70 -7.03 -6.51 3.11
N VAL A 71 -7.17 -7.00 1.87
CA VAL A 71 -6.71 -8.34 1.47
C VAL A 71 -5.23 -8.55 1.77
N THR A 72 -4.40 -7.53 1.53
CA THR A 72 -2.95 -7.61 1.78
C THR A 72 -2.63 -7.70 3.28
N LYS A 73 -3.30 -6.89 4.11
CA LYS A 73 -3.14 -6.94 5.58
C LYS A 73 -3.59 -8.29 6.14
N ASP A 74 -4.74 -8.78 5.71
CA ASP A 74 -5.28 -10.08 6.14
C ASP A 74 -4.32 -11.23 5.80
N LEU A 75 -3.79 -11.24 4.56
CA LEU A 75 -2.82 -12.25 4.13
C LEU A 75 -1.49 -12.16 4.89
N ALA A 76 -1.01 -10.96 5.22
CA ALA A 76 0.20 -10.77 5.99
C ALA A 76 0.02 -11.25 7.44
N GLN A 77 -1.11 -10.94 8.06
CA GLN A 77 -1.42 -11.27 9.46
C GLN A 77 -1.82 -12.73 9.67
N ALA A 78 -2.41 -13.39 8.68
CA ALA A 78 -2.76 -14.80 8.74
C ALA A 78 -1.54 -15.73 8.62
N ARG A 79 -0.33 -15.19 8.37
CA ARG A 79 0.88 -16.02 8.32
C ARG A 79 1.26 -16.44 9.74
N PRO A 80 1.45 -17.75 9.99
CA PRO A 80 2.08 -18.18 11.24
C PRO A 80 3.48 -17.60 11.31
N ASP A 81 3.88 -17.13 12.49
CA ASP A 81 5.19 -16.51 12.75
C ASP A 81 6.32 -17.36 12.15
N GLY A 82 6.98 -16.82 11.11
CA GLY A 82 8.20 -17.39 10.56
C GLY A 82 8.02 -18.41 9.42
N LEU A 83 7.87 -17.92 8.19
CA LEU A 83 8.39 -18.61 6.99
C LEU A 83 9.90 -18.34 6.77
N GLY A 84 10.58 -17.75 7.77
CA GLY A 84 12.04 -17.68 7.85
C GLY A 84 12.58 -18.76 8.78
N ARG A 85 12.73 -19.98 8.27
CA ARG A 85 13.84 -20.84 8.66
C ARG A 85 14.90 -20.75 7.59
#